data_AF-A0ABD1F207-F1
#
_entry.id   AF-A0ABD1F207-F1
#
_cell.length_a   1.000
_cell.length_b   1.000
_cell.length_c   1.000
_cell.angle_alpha   90.00
_cell.angle_beta   90.00
_cell.angle_gamma   90.00
#
_symmetry.space_group_name_H-M   'P 1'
#
loop_
_entity.id
_entity.type
_entity.pdbx_description
1 polymer ?
#
loop_
_entity_poly.entity_id
_entity_poly.type
_entity_poly.pdbx_seq_one_letter_code
_entity_poly.pdbx_strand_id
1 'polypeptide(L)'
;MASNSDSSEDQQPNVSVQQELLQQQNQLQQQLQQLQSQIQLQRLEQTNAARASSLENANADRDVAVLNITLPTFWRHKPQLWFYQIEGKFRNRGIRSDSSKYDAVLEALDSSAILEVCDIIESAPEGNKYEYLKQALIKRFSISTERQLHELLSEIELGDRKPSQLLRHMRELAQGKATDDLLRAKWLALLPASVHNTLKVLPKATLNELADVADSIMENTNPFVMSTSNFPPSCAAVIPNSLENRLSSLEKVVAELSTAVKKLTKTSQHRNRSRARSRSLSSSGECFYHRKFGDNAAKCTQPCTFKSKSTQGN
;
A
#
# COMPACT_ATOMS: atom_id res chain seq x y z
N MET A 1 132.84 54.42 -12.30
CA MET A 1 131.89 54.21 -11.18
C MET A 1 130.54 54.78 -11.57
N ALA A 2 129.46 54.12 -11.15
CA ALA A 2 128.02 54.35 -11.39
C ALA A 2 127.48 53.84 -12.76
N SER A 3 126.64 52.77 -12.86
CA SER A 3 125.27 52.57 -12.33
C SER A 3 124.26 53.46 -13.09
N ASN A 4 123.14 53.03 -13.67
CA ASN A 4 122.23 51.92 -13.42
C ASN A 4 121.36 51.64 -14.66
N SER A 5 120.80 50.43 -14.71
CA SER A 5 119.64 50.01 -15.49
C SER A 5 118.42 50.91 -15.28
N ASP A 6 117.60 51.09 -16.31
CA ASP A 6 116.15 51.17 -16.08
C ASP A 6 115.38 50.60 -17.28
N SER A 7 114.54 49.62 -16.98
CA SER A 7 113.59 48.95 -17.86
C SER A 7 112.26 49.12 -17.19
N SER A 8 111.26 49.64 -17.90
CA SER A 8 109.80 49.65 -17.65
C SER A 8 109.24 50.89 -18.33
N GLU A 9 108.05 50.97 -18.90
CA GLU A 9 106.81 50.22 -18.74
C GLU A 9 105.90 50.78 -19.84
N ASP A 10 105.29 49.96 -20.70
CA ASP A 10 104.16 50.43 -21.50
C ASP A 10 103.36 49.24 -22.09
N GLN A 11 102.59 48.56 -21.25
CA GLN A 11 101.53 47.65 -21.72
C GLN A 11 100.49 47.33 -20.63
N GLN A 12 99.62 48.29 -20.27
CA GLN A 12 98.42 48.01 -19.46
C GLN A 12 97.19 48.81 -19.94
N PRO A 13 96.42 48.28 -20.93
CA PRO A 13 94.97 48.50 -20.92
C PRO A 13 94.10 47.25 -21.18
N ASN A 14 94.67 46.08 -21.51
CA ASN A 14 93.89 44.91 -21.98
C ASN A 14 93.27 44.08 -20.83
N VAL A 15 93.93 44.04 -19.66
CA VAL A 15 93.51 43.18 -18.53
C VAL A 15 92.25 43.72 -17.82
N SER A 16 92.07 45.05 -17.75
CA SER A 16 90.92 45.67 -17.06
C SER A 16 89.59 45.37 -17.77
N VAL A 17 89.59 45.40 -19.11
CA VAL A 17 88.38 45.15 -19.92
C VAL A 17 87.94 43.68 -19.83
N GLN A 18 88.91 42.75 -19.77
CA GLN A 18 88.63 41.33 -19.59
C GLN A 18 88.06 41.02 -18.20
N GLN A 19 88.55 41.70 -17.17
CA GLN A 19 88.04 41.54 -15.81
C GLN A 19 86.63 42.09 -15.65
N GLU A 20 86.32 43.22 -16.31
CA GLU A 20 84.98 43.81 -16.32
C GLU A 20 83.97 42.93 -17.08
N LEU A 21 84.38 42.31 -18.20
CA LEU A 21 83.55 41.34 -18.93
C LEU A 21 83.25 40.09 -18.10
N LEU A 22 84.24 39.57 -17.37
CA LEU A 22 84.05 38.42 -16.48
C LEU A 22 83.12 38.76 -15.30
N GLN A 23 83.23 39.98 -14.76
CA GLN A 23 82.35 40.46 -13.72
C GLN A 23 80.91 40.62 -14.23
N GLN A 24 80.75 41.16 -15.45
CA GLN A 24 79.45 41.27 -16.10
C GLN A 24 78.84 39.89 -16.39
N GLN A 25 79.64 38.90 -16.82
CA GLN A 25 79.18 37.52 -17.03
C GLN A 25 78.69 36.88 -15.71
N ASN A 26 79.45 37.02 -14.62
CA ASN A 26 79.05 36.53 -13.30
C ASN A 26 77.75 37.19 -12.81
N GLN A 27 77.61 38.50 -13.02
CA GLN A 27 76.40 39.24 -12.65
C GLN A 27 75.17 38.74 -13.43
N LEU A 28 75.33 38.47 -14.74
CA LEU A 28 74.27 37.95 -15.59
C LEU A 28 73.87 36.52 -15.19
N GLN A 29 74.85 35.69 -14.82
CA GLN A 29 74.59 34.34 -14.30
C GLN A 29 73.84 34.37 -12.96
N GLN A 30 74.20 35.31 -12.07
CA GLN A 30 73.49 35.51 -10.81
C GLN A 30 72.04 35.98 -11.04
N GLN A 31 71.82 36.90 -11.98
CA GLN A 31 70.47 37.33 -12.37
C GLN A 31 69.63 36.18 -12.94
N LEU A 32 70.20 35.33 -13.79
CA LEU A 32 69.50 34.15 -14.32
C LEU A 32 69.09 33.17 -13.19
N GLN A 33 69.97 32.96 -12.21
CA GLN A 33 69.67 32.09 -11.08
C GLN A 33 68.55 32.67 -10.19
N GLN A 34 68.55 33.99 -9.98
CA GLN A 34 67.47 34.67 -9.27
C GLN A 34 66.12 34.55 -10.00
N LEU A 35 66.10 34.77 -11.32
CA LEU A 35 64.88 34.63 -12.12
C LEU A 35 64.35 33.20 -12.10
N GLN A 36 65.21 32.19 -12.19
CA GLN A 36 64.80 30.78 -12.07
C GLN A 36 64.16 30.50 -10.71
N SER A 37 64.72 31.03 -9.62
CA SER A 37 64.17 30.87 -8.28
C SER A 37 62.78 31.52 -8.12
N GLN A 38 62.59 32.73 -8.69
CA GLN A 38 61.28 33.39 -8.70
C GLN A 38 60.22 32.59 -9.46
N ILE A 39 60.58 32.05 -10.64
CA ILE A 39 59.66 31.22 -11.43
C ILE A 39 59.27 29.95 -10.67
N GLN A 40 60.22 29.33 -9.95
CA GLN A 40 59.91 28.15 -9.12
C GLN A 40 58.96 28.47 -7.98
N LEU A 41 59.19 29.59 -7.27
CA LEU A 41 58.31 30.02 -6.19
C LEU A 41 56.90 30.35 -6.71
N GLN A 42 56.80 31.05 -7.83
CA GLN A 42 55.51 31.39 -8.43
C GLN A 42 54.75 30.14 -8.88
N ARG A 43 55.44 29.13 -9.43
CA ARG A 43 54.82 27.83 -9.75
C ARG A 43 54.33 27.11 -8.50
N LEU A 44 55.11 27.11 -7.41
CA LEU A 44 54.70 26.49 -6.15
C LEU A 44 53.46 27.16 -5.57
N GLU A 45 53.42 28.50 -5.56
CA GLU A 45 52.23 29.25 -5.14
C GLU A 45 51.00 28.96 -5.99
N GLN A 46 51.16 28.92 -7.33
CA GLN A 46 50.07 28.54 -8.23
C GLN A 46 49.58 27.12 -7.99
N THR A 47 50.48 26.16 -7.73
CA THR A 47 50.08 24.78 -7.41
C THR A 47 49.39 24.67 -6.07
N ASN A 48 49.82 25.44 -5.07
CA ASN A 48 49.18 25.49 -3.76
C ASN A 48 47.79 26.14 -3.84
N ALA A 49 47.65 27.23 -4.61
CA ALA A 49 46.37 27.87 -4.87
C ALA A 49 45.42 26.93 -5.62
N ALA A 50 45.88 26.26 -6.68
CA ALA A 50 45.09 25.28 -7.42
C ALA A 50 44.66 24.10 -6.54
N ARG A 51 45.54 23.63 -5.64
CA ARG A 51 45.23 22.59 -4.67
C ARG A 51 44.20 23.06 -3.64
N ALA A 52 44.33 24.29 -3.13
CA ALA A 52 43.35 24.88 -2.22
C ALA A 52 41.96 25.00 -2.87
N SER A 53 41.89 25.56 -4.08
CA SER A 53 40.62 25.65 -4.84
C SER A 53 40.03 24.29 -5.20
N SER A 54 40.87 23.28 -5.47
CA SER A 54 40.40 21.91 -5.71
C SER A 54 39.81 21.26 -4.46
N LEU A 55 40.38 21.55 -3.28
CA LEU A 55 39.86 21.08 -1.99
C LEU A 55 38.56 21.79 -1.62
N GLU A 56 38.46 23.10 -1.88
CA GLU A 56 37.22 23.88 -1.69
C GLU A 56 36.09 23.37 -2.61
N ASN A 57 36.38 23.15 -3.90
CA ASN A 57 35.40 22.61 -4.84
C ASN A 57 34.96 21.18 -4.48
N ALA A 58 35.87 20.32 -4.01
CA ALA A 58 35.53 18.97 -3.57
C ALA A 58 34.67 18.96 -2.29
N ASN A 59 34.85 19.95 -1.41
CA ASN A 59 33.99 20.12 -0.23
C ASN A 59 32.62 20.69 -0.62
N ALA A 60 32.56 21.65 -1.54
CA ALA A 60 31.30 22.17 -2.07
C ALA A 60 30.48 21.09 -2.79
N ASP A 61 31.13 20.24 -3.60
CA ASP A 61 30.45 19.12 -4.30
C ASP A 61 29.94 18.06 -3.32
N ARG A 62 30.64 17.85 -2.20
CA ARG A 62 30.16 17.01 -1.09
C ARG A 62 28.95 17.61 -0.37
N ASP A 63 28.95 18.91 -0.10
CA ASP A 63 27.80 19.59 0.52
C ASP A 63 26.58 19.63 -0.43
N VAL A 64 26.79 19.82 -1.73
CA VAL A 64 25.70 19.76 -2.73
C VAL A 64 25.12 18.35 -2.86
N ALA A 65 25.94 17.30 -2.71
CA ALA A 65 25.46 15.91 -2.67
C ALA A 65 24.59 15.59 -1.44
N VAL A 66 24.78 16.33 -0.33
CA VAL A 66 23.93 16.24 0.88
C VAL A 66 22.54 16.85 0.63
N LEU A 67 22.45 17.91 -0.17
CA LEU A 67 21.18 18.60 -0.49
C LEU A 67 20.28 17.87 -1.50
N ASN A 68 20.80 16.87 -2.24
CA ASN A 68 20.05 16.15 -3.29
C ASN A 68 19.59 14.75 -2.86
N ILE A 69 19.25 14.55 -1.58
CA ILE A 69 18.78 13.26 -1.07
C ILE A 69 17.27 13.29 -0.96
N THR A 70 16.61 12.81 -2.01
CA THR A 70 15.17 12.52 -1.92
C THR A 70 14.98 11.30 -1.00
N LEU A 71 14.64 11.58 0.25
CA LEU A 71 14.23 10.57 1.21
C LEU A 71 12.78 10.15 0.94
N PRO A 72 12.44 8.87 1.18
CA PRO A 72 11.07 8.41 1.10
C PRO A 72 10.22 9.06 2.21
N THR A 73 8.93 9.27 1.94
CA THR A 73 7.97 9.78 2.92
C THR A 73 7.96 8.94 4.18
N PHE A 74 7.77 9.57 5.33
CA PHE A 74 7.81 8.92 6.64
C PHE A 74 6.67 7.90 6.84
N TRP A 75 7.01 6.71 7.36
CA TRP A 75 6.04 5.64 7.61
C TRP A 75 5.57 5.63 9.07
N ARG A 76 4.38 6.18 9.33
CA ARG A 76 3.80 6.27 10.68
C ARG A 76 3.50 4.91 11.32
N HIS A 77 3.06 3.93 10.53
CA HIS A 77 2.67 2.62 11.03
C HIS A 77 3.89 1.74 11.37
N LYS A 78 5.06 2.01 10.75
CA LYS A 78 6.30 1.26 10.94
C LYS A 78 7.54 2.16 10.86
N PRO A 79 7.73 3.06 11.84
CA PRO A 79 8.83 4.03 11.83
C PRO A 79 10.21 3.34 11.82
N GLN A 80 10.33 2.18 12.47
CA GLN A 80 11.56 1.38 12.54
C GLN A 80 12.09 0.98 11.15
N LEU A 81 11.22 0.44 10.29
CA LEU A 81 11.62 -0.01 8.95
C LEU A 81 12.02 1.16 8.06
N TRP A 82 11.35 2.29 8.21
CA TRP A 82 11.71 3.52 7.53
C TRP A 82 13.12 3.99 7.93
N PHE A 83 13.44 3.99 9.23
CA PHE A 83 14.79 4.30 9.71
C PHE A 83 15.86 3.36 9.12
N TYR A 84 15.60 2.05 9.07
CA TYR A 84 16.52 1.11 8.41
C TYR A 84 16.76 1.45 6.94
N GLN A 85 15.71 1.86 6.22
CA GLN A 85 15.81 2.22 4.81
C GLN A 85 16.63 3.50 4.60
N ILE A 86 16.37 4.55 5.39
CA ILE A 86 17.09 5.82 5.24
C ILE A 86 18.55 5.72 5.73
N GLU A 87 18.83 4.92 6.76
CA GLU A 87 20.20 4.67 7.22
C GLU A 87 21.05 3.94 6.18
N GLY A 88 20.44 3.04 5.41
CA GLY A 88 21.06 2.45 4.23
C GLY A 88 21.41 3.51 3.18
N LYS A 89 20.49 4.44 2.90
CA LYS A 89 20.74 5.57 1.98
C LYS A 89 21.85 6.49 2.50
N PHE A 90 21.86 6.81 3.79
CA PHE A 90 22.91 7.62 4.42
C PHE A 90 24.28 6.96 4.31
N ARG A 91 24.36 5.64 4.54
CA ARG A 91 25.60 4.88 4.40
C ARG A 91 26.12 4.87 2.97
N ASN A 92 25.23 4.66 2.00
CA ASN A 92 25.59 4.64 0.58
C ASN A 92 26.07 6.00 0.07
N ARG A 93 25.54 7.11 0.61
CA ARG A 93 25.92 8.48 0.24
C ARG A 93 27.01 9.08 1.14
N GLY A 94 27.48 8.34 2.14
CA GLY A 94 28.56 8.78 3.02
C GLY A 94 28.18 9.88 4.01
N ILE A 95 26.89 10.07 4.34
CA ILE A 95 26.48 11.05 5.35
C ILE A 95 26.85 10.54 6.73
N ARG A 96 27.84 11.18 7.33
CA ARG A 96 28.34 10.86 8.67
C ARG A 96 27.97 11.89 9.73
N SER A 97 27.69 13.13 9.30
CA SER A 97 27.30 14.22 10.20
C SER A 97 25.92 13.97 10.83
N ASP A 98 25.82 14.12 12.15
CA ASP A 98 24.58 14.00 12.91
C ASP A 98 23.57 15.08 12.49
N SER A 99 24.04 16.33 12.34
CA SER A 99 23.22 17.47 11.88
C SER A 99 22.63 17.21 10.50
N SER A 100 23.44 16.78 9.53
CA SER A 100 22.94 16.50 8.17
C SER A 100 21.92 15.36 8.13
N LYS A 101 22.03 14.35 9.02
CA LYS A 101 21.02 13.31 9.14
C LYS A 101 19.75 13.83 9.78
N TYR A 102 19.87 14.68 10.81
CA TYR A 102 18.75 15.31 11.47
C TYR A 102 17.95 16.19 10.49
N ASP A 103 18.63 17.08 9.76
CA ASP A 103 18.00 17.95 8.77
C ASP A 103 17.31 17.14 7.66
N ALA A 104 17.98 16.10 7.15
CA ALA A 104 17.38 15.21 6.15
C ALA A 104 16.14 14.48 6.71
N VAL A 105 16.17 14.00 7.96
CA VAL A 105 14.98 13.40 8.59
C VAL A 105 13.85 14.42 8.67
N LEU A 106 14.11 15.66 9.08
CA LEU A 106 13.09 16.72 9.15
C LEU A 106 12.44 16.98 7.78
N GLU A 107 13.23 17.01 6.70
CA GLU A 107 12.71 17.16 5.34
C GLU A 107 11.81 16.01 4.90
N ALA A 108 12.05 14.80 5.43
CA ALA A 108 11.30 13.61 5.07
C ALA A 108 10.03 13.39 5.91
N LEU A 109 9.85 14.15 6.99
CA LEU A 109 8.65 14.10 7.83
C LEU A 109 7.52 14.95 7.23
N ASP A 110 6.32 14.41 7.18
CA ASP A 110 5.13 15.17 6.79
C ASP A 110 4.77 16.22 7.87
N SER A 111 4.05 17.28 7.50
CA SER A 111 3.63 18.33 8.45
C SER A 111 2.87 17.79 9.67
N SER A 112 2.03 16.78 9.49
CA SER A 112 1.31 16.16 10.61
C SER A 112 2.24 15.29 11.49
N ALA A 113 3.31 14.72 10.94
CA ALA A 113 4.29 14.00 11.74
C ALA A 113 5.17 14.98 12.53
N ILE A 114 5.54 16.12 11.93
CA ILE A 114 6.28 17.20 12.58
C ILE A 114 5.49 17.77 13.77
N LEU A 115 4.19 18.04 13.60
CA LEU A 115 3.33 18.56 14.67
C LEU A 115 3.26 17.62 15.88
N GLU A 116 3.23 16.31 15.65
CA GLU A 116 3.22 15.29 16.72
C GLU A 116 4.56 15.19 17.49
N VAL A 117 5.65 15.72 16.92
CA VAL A 117 6.98 15.72 17.54
C VAL A 117 7.56 17.12 17.72
N CYS A 118 6.73 18.16 17.69
CA CYS A 118 7.17 19.54 17.91
C CYS A 118 7.90 19.69 19.25
N ASP A 119 7.40 19.04 20.30
CA ASP A 119 8.01 19.00 21.64
C ASP A 119 9.43 18.40 21.60
N ILE A 120 9.65 17.39 20.77
CA ILE A 120 10.95 16.71 20.61
C ILE A 120 11.92 17.58 19.80
N ILE A 121 11.43 18.31 18.80
CA ILE A 121 12.23 19.24 17.99
C ILE A 121 12.66 20.44 18.83
N GLU A 122 11.75 21.00 19.63
CA GLU A 122 12.05 22.12 20.55
C GLU A 122 12.98 21.71 21.70
N SER A 123 12.90 20.46 22.16
CA SER A 123 13.76 19.91 23.23
C SER A 123 15.03 19.22 22.73
N ALA A 124 15.44 19.46 21.48
CA ALA A 124 16.58 18.77 20.88
C ALA A 124 17.89 19.06 21.64
N PRO A 125 18.60 18.02 22.13
CA PRO A 125 19.87 18.19 22.86
C PRO A 125 21.01 18.67 21.94
N GLU A 126 22.07 19.25 22.52
CA GLU A 126 23.21 19.77 21.75
C GLU A 126 24.02 18.67 21.02
N GLY A 127 23.91 17.41 21.45
CA GLY A 127 24.58 16.26 20.84
C GLY A 127 23.64 15.08 20.59
N ASN A 128 23.93 14.28 19.54
CA ASN A 128 23.15 13.12 19.11
C ASN A 128 21.68 13.46 18.80
N LYS A 129 21.45 14.57 18.10
CA LYS A 129 20.11 15.05 17.71
C LYS A 129 19.37 14.02 16.88
N TYR A 130 20.06 13.38 15.94
CA TYR A 130 19.47 12.34 15.09
C TYR A 130 19.01 11.13 15.92
N GLU A 131 19.85 10.63 16.82
CA GLU A 131 19.52 9.44 17.61
C GLU A 131 18.38 9.72 18.61
N TYR A 132 18.38 10.91 19.23
CA TYR A 132 17.29 11.36 20.09
C TYR A 132 15.97 11.46 19.32
N LEU A 133 15.98 12.14 18.16
CA LEU A 133 14.81 12.26 17.30
C LEU A 133 14.31 10.89 16.82
N LYS A 134 15.22 10.00 16.41
CA LYS A 134 14.90 8.64 15.97
C LYS A 134 14.18 7.86 17.05
N GLN A 135 14.75 7.81 18.26
CA GLN A 135 14.15 7.09 19.39
C GLN A 135 12.78 7.66 19.77
N ALA A 136 12.67 8.99 19.77
CA ALA A 136 11.42 9.66 20.12
C ALA A 136 10.33 9.45 19.04
N LEU A 137 10.67 9.54 17.76
CA LEU A 137 9.76 9.21 16.64
C LEU A 137 9.30 7.76 16.71
N ILE A 138 10.24 6.83 16.93
CA ILE A 138 9.92 5.42 17.13
C ILE A 138 8.95 5.25 18.28
N LYS A 139 9.19 5.89 19.43
CA LYS A 139 8.35 5.75 20.63
C LYS A 139 6.96 6.35 20.45
N ARG A 140 6.86 7.51 19.81
CA ARG A 140 5.59 8.22 19.57
C ARG A 140 4.72 7.52 18.52
N PHE A 141 5.34 7.07 17.43
CA PHE A 141 4.63 6.42 16.32
C PHE A 141 4.57 4.90 16.44
N SER A 142 5.32 4.28 17.36
CA SER A 142 5.11 2.86 17.67
C SER A 142 3.71 2.67 18.23
N ILE A 143 2.97 1.73 17.64
CA ILE A 143 1.72 1.24 18.22
C ILE A 143 2.01 0.77 19.65
N SER A 144 1.18 1.17 20.61
CA SER A 144 1.36 0.74 22.00
C SER A 144 1.36 -0.79 22.08
N THR A 145 2.15 -1.33 23.00
CA THR A 145 2.32 -2.77 23.16
C THR A 145 0.99 -3.47 23.47
N GLU A 146 0.10 -2.79 24.18
CA GLU A 146 -1.24 -3.24 24.49
C GLU A 146 -2.14 -3.30 23.26
N ARG A 147 -2.09 -2.28 22.38
CA ARG A 147 -2.82 -2.34 21.09
C ARG A 147 -2.29 -3.43 20.17
N GLN A 148 -0.97 -3.63 20.11
CA GLN A 148 -0.39 -4.72 19.32
C GLN A 148 -0.87 -6.09 19.79
N LEU A 149 -0.95 -6.28 21.12
CA LEU A 149 -1.50 -7.52 21.70
C LEU A 149 -3.00 -7.63 21.48
N HIS A 150 -3.76 -6.55 21.61
CA HIS A 150 -5.19 -6.54 21.31
C HIS A 150 -5.46 -6.90 19.85
N GLU A 151 -4.73 -6.29 18.92
CA GLU A 151 -4.81 -6.58 17.50
C GLU A 151 -4.49 -8.07 17.25
N LEU A 152 -3.39 -8.57 17.83
CA LEU A 152 -2.99 -9.99 17.76
C LEU A 152 -4.07 -10.96 18.25
N LEU A 153 -4.77 -10.61 19.33
CA LEU A 153 -5.75 -11.48 19.97
C LEU A 153 -7.16 -11.36 19.40
N SER A 154 -7.54 -10.18 18.88
CA SER A 154 -8.93 -9.87 18.53
C SER A 154 -9.14 -9.55 17.05
N GLU A 155 -8.23 -8.85 16.39
CA GLU A 155 -8.47 -8.24 15.08
C GLU A 155 -7.80 -8.97 13.91
N ILE A 156 -6.94 -9.95 14.19
CA ILE A 156 -6.31 -10.74 13.13
C ILE A 156 -7.29 -11.77 12.57
N GLU A 157 -7.50 -11.68 11.26
CA GLU A 157 -8.21 -12.65 10.44
C GLU A 157 -7.31 -13.15 9.30
N LEU A 158 -7.57 -14.37 8.80
CA LEU A 158 -6.83 -14.92 7.66
C LEU A 158 -7.17 -14.18 6.35
N GLY A 159 -8.44 -13.82 6.13
CA GLY A 159 -8.90 -13.17 4.90
C GLY A 159 -8.45 -13.94 3.64
N ASP A 160 -7.89 -13.21 2.67
CA ASP A 160 -7.29 -13.76 1.44
C ASP A 160 -5.78 -14.03 1.56
N ARG A 161 -5.21 -13.94 2.77
CA ARG A 161 -3.76 -14.07 2.98
C ARG A 161 -3.34 -15.53 3.01
N LYS A 162 -2.11 -15.81 2.56
CA LYS A 162 -1.51 -17.14 2.75
C LYS A 162 -1.25 -17.39 4.26
N PRO A 163 -1.41 -18.62 4.75
CA PRO A 163 -1.07 -19.00 6.12
C PRO A 163 0.32 -18.53 6.59
N SER A 164 1.34 -18.60 5.74
CA SER A 164 2.69 -18.09 6.03
C SER A 164 2.76 -16.57 6.20
N GLN A 165 2.02 -15.83 5.36
CA GLN A 165 1.92 -14.37 5.46
C GLN A 165 1.22 -13.96 6.76
N LEU A 166 0.19 -14.71 7.15
CA LEU A 166 -0.50 -14.51 8.42
C LEU A 166 0.47 -14.71 9.60
N LEU A 167 1.25 -15.79 9.61
CA LEU A 167 2.24 -16.04 10.67
C LEU A 167 3.28 -14.95 10.77
N ARG A 168 3.80 -14.48 9.63
CA ARG A 168 4.78 -13.40 9.61
C ARG A 168 4.20 -12.13 10.20
N HIS A 169 2.94 -11.80 9.89
CA HIS A 169 2.25 -10.66 10.46
C HIS A 169 2.02 -10.81 11.97
N MET A 170 1.59 -11.99 12.42
CA MET A 170 1.40 -12.29 13.85
C MET A 170 2.71 -12.18 14.63
N ARG A 171 3.81 -12.69 14.08
CA ARG A 171 5.14 -12.58 14.70
C ARG A 171 5.63 -11.13 14.76
N GLU A 172 5.33 -10.35 13.73
CA GLU A 172 5.64 -8.92 13.68
C GLU A 172 4.86 -8.13 14.73
N LEU A 173 3.57 -8.41 14.92
CA LEU A 173 2.75 -7.80 15.97
C LEU A 173 3.19 -8.24 17.37
N ALA A 174 3.59 -9.50 17.54
CA ALA A 174 4.08 -10.01 18.81
C ALA A 174 5.42 -9.39 19.24
N GLN A 175 6.27 -8.94 18.31
CA GLN A 175 7.61 -8.38 18.58
C GLN A 175 8.42 -9.18 19.62
N GLY A 176 8.31 -10.52 19.61
CA GLY A 176 9.01 -11.41 20.55
C GLY A 176 8.41 -11.51 21.96
N LYS A 177 7.23 -10.92 22.21
CA LYS A 177 6.54 -10.97 23.52
C LYS A 177 5.56 -12.12 23.66
N ALA A 178 5.12 -12.71 22.55
CA ALA A 178 4.28 -13.91 22.55
C ALA A 178 5.16 -15.16 22.41
N THR A 179 4.81 -16.22 23.13
CA THR A 179 5.44 -17.54 22.95
C THR A 179 5.05 -18.12 21.59
N ASP A 180 5.94 -18.92 21.01
CA ASP A 180 5.66 -19.59 19.73
C ASP A 180 4.45 -20.54 19.86
N ASP A 181 4.21 -21.11 21.04
CA ASP A 181 3.02 -21.92 21.35
C ASP A 181 1.71 -21.12 21.32
N LEU A 182 1.71 -19.88 21.84
CA LEU A 182 0.54 -19.01 21.79
C LEU A 182 0.25 -18.58 20.34
N LEU A 183 1.29 -18.20 19.61
CA LEU A 183 1.20 -17.89 18.18
C LEU A 183 0.68 -19.08 17.39
N ARG A 184 1.17 -20.29 17.69
CA ARG A 184 0.71 -21.54 17.09
C ARG A 184 -0.77 -21.77 17.34
N ALA A 185 -1.21 -21.70 18.59
CA ALA A 185 -2.60 -21.94 18.96
C ALA A 185 -3.55 -20.94 18.28
N LYS A 186 -3.21 -19.64 18.32
CA LYS A 186 -4.01 -18.59 17.68
C LYS A 186 -4.00 -18.72 16.16
N TRP A 187 -2.85 -18.96 15.54
CA TRP A 187 -2.75 -19.12 14.09
C TRP A 187 -3.55 -20.32 13.60
N LEU A 188 -3.40 -21.47 14.25
CA LEU A 188 -4.19 -22.67 13.96
C LEU A 188 -5.69 -22.42 14.08
N ALA A 189 -6.13 -21.63 15.06
CA ALA A 189 -7.54 -21.27 15.23
C ALA A 189 -8.09 -20.35 14.12
N LEU A 190 -7.23 -19.62 13.42
CA LEU A 190 -7.59 -18.73 12.32
C LEU A 190 -7.60 -19.43 10.94
N LEU A 191 -7.09 -20.66 10.86
CA LEU A 191 -7.04 -21.41 9.61
C LEU A 191 -8.35 -22.17 9.32
N PRO A 192 -8.68 -22.41 8.04
CA PRO A 192 -9.78 -23.28 7.67
C PRO A 192 -9.61 -24.70 8.24
N ALA A 193 -10.72 -25.35 8.57
CA ALA A 193 -10.74 -26.66 9.21
C ALA A 193 -9.94 -27.74 8.44
N SER A 194 -9.94 -27.67 7.10
CA SER A 194 -9.20 -28.60 6.23
C SER A 194 -7.68 -28.53 6.45
N VAL A 195 -7.14 -27.32 6.53
CA VAL A 195 -5.72 -27.06 6.76
C VAL A 195 -5.36 -27.40 8.21
N HIS A 196 -6.14 -26.86 9.15
CA HIS A 196 -5.94 -27.05 10.59
C HIS A 196 -5.88 -28.54 11.00
N ASN A 197 -6.77 -29.38 10.50
CA ASN A 197 -6.82 -30.80 10.85
C ASN A 197 -5.59 -31.57 10.33
N THR A 198 -5.08 -31.19 9.15
CA THR A 198 -3.88 -31.79 8.57
C THR A 198 -2.62 -31.42 9.36
N LEU A 199 -2.52 -30.15 9.78
CA LEU A 199 -1.40 -29.65 10.58
C LEU A 199 -1.35 -30.23 12.00
N LYS A 200 -2.50 -30.60 12.59
CA LYS A 200 -2.56 -31.25 13.91
C LYS A 200 -1.86 -32.61 13.96
N VAL A 201 -1.73 -33.30 12.82
CA VAL A 201 -1.02 -34.58 12.71
C VAL A 201 0.51 -34.39 12.77
N LEU A 202 0.99 -33.15 12.66
CA LEU A 202 2.41 -32.77 12.66
C LEU A 202 2.77 -31.97 13.93
N PRO A 203 2.74 -32.57 15.14
CA PRO A 203 2.99 -31.85 16.40
C PRO A 203 4.46 -31.47 16.62
N LYS A 204 5.41 -32.11 15.93
CA LYS A 204 6.86 -31.89 16.12
C LYS A 204 7.47 -30.89 15.14
N ALA A 205 6.73 -30.44 14.13
CA ALA A 205 7.22 -29.50 13.13
C ALA A 205 7.25 -28.06 13.69
N THR A 206 8.24 -27.29 13.25
CA THR A 206 8.38 -25.88 13.62
C THR A 206 7.24 -25.05 13.03
N LEU A 207 6.95 -23.88 13.62
CA LEU A 207 5.86 -23.02 13.14
C LEU A 207 6.05 -22.58 11.67
N ASN A 208 7.30 -22.38 11.25
CA ASN A 208 7.62 -22.02 9.87
C ASN A 208 7.37 -23.19 8.90
N GLU A 209 7.81 -24.41 9.24
CA GLU A 209 7.57 -25.59 8.40
C GLU A 209 6.06 -25.88 8.26
N LEU A 210 5.30 -25.67 9.34
CA LEU A 210 3.84 -25.78 9.29
C LEU A 210 3.20 -24.72 8.40
N ALA A 211 3.77 -23.52 8.38
CA ALA A 211 3.35 -22.45 7.47
C ALA A 211 3.50 -22.88 6.01
N ASP A 212 4.64 -23.47 5.65
CA ASP A 212 4.94 -23.91 4.30
C ASP A 212 4.00 -25.04 3.86
N VAL A 213 3.76 -26.01 4.76
CA VAL A 213 2.78 -27.10 4.53
C VAL A 213 1.36 -26.54 4.39
N ALA A 214 0.98 -25.57 5.23
CA ALA A 214 -0.33 -24.93 5.17
C ALA A 214 -0.55 -24.17 3.86
N ASP A 215 0.46 -23.45 3.39
CA ASP A 215 0.45 -22.76 2.10
C ASP A 215 0.25 -23.76 0.95
N SER A 216 0.97 -24.88 0.96
CA SER A 216 0.83 -25.94 -0.05
C SER A 216 -0.56 -26.56 -0.05
N ILE A 217 -1.14 -26.80 1.13
CA ILE A 217 -2.51 -27.33 1.23
C ILE A 217 -3.51 -26.31 0.66
N MET A 218 -3.40 -25.03 1.04
CA MET A 218 -4.34 -24.00 0.56
C MET A 218 -4.23 -23.75 -0.95
N GLU A 219 -3.03 -23.83 -1.53
CA GLU A 219 -2.83 -23.72 -2.98
C GLU A 219 -3.46 -24.89 -3.73
N ASN A 220 -3.40 -26.10 -3.16
CA ASN A 220 -3.98 -27.32 -3.73
C ASN A 220 -5.47 -27.48 -3.45
N THR A 221 -6.04 -26.71 -2.52
CA THR A 221 -7.48 -26.76 -2.16
C THR A 221 -8.32 -25.81 -3.05
N ASN A 222 -7.71 -25.17 -4.05
CA ASN A 222 -8.42 -24.31 -4.98
C ASN A 222 -9.43 -25.15 -5.80
N PRO A 223 -10.76 -24.92 -5.71
CA PRO A 223 -11.78 -25.82 -6.29
C PRO A 223 -11.89 -25.77 -7.83
N PHE A 224 -10.89 -25.24 -8.55
CA PHE A 224 -10.97 -25.02 -9.99
C PHE A 224 -10.20 -26.04 -10.87
N VAL A 225 -9.37 -26.94 -10.32
CA VAL A 225 -8.72 -27.96 -11.16
C VAL A 225 -8.59 -29.31 -10.44
N MET A 226 -9.61 -30.16 -10.58
CA MET A 226 -9.39 -31.60 -10.73
C MET A 226 -10.03 -32.05 -12.04
N SER A 227 -9.37 -31.72 -13.15
CA SER A 227 -9.58 -32.40 -14.43
C SER A 227 -8.78 -33.69 -14.45
N THR A 228 -9.51 -34.80 -14.43
CA THR A 228 -9.25 -36.09 -15.11
C THR A 228 -7.79 -36.51 -15.32
N SER A 229 -7.34 -37.55 -14.60
CA SER A 229 -6.55 -38.63 -15.22
C SER A 229 -6.53 -39.91 -14.37
N ASN A 230 -7.29 -40.89 -14.86
CA ASN A 230 -7.02 -42.33 -14.88
C ASN A 230 -6.28 -43.00 -13.70
N PHE A 231 -6.97 -43.20 -12.57
CA PHE A 231 -6.77 -44.41 -11.77
C PHE A 231 -8.12 -44.95 -11.28
N PRO A 232 -8.35 -46.28 -11.28
CA PRO A 232 -9.58 -46.84 -10.76
C PRO A 232 -9.41 -47.13 -9.26
N PRO A 233 -10.15 -46.48 -8.35
CA PRO A 233 -10.36 -47.04 -7.03
C PRO A 233 -11.68 -47.83 -7.08
N SER A 234 -11.50 -49.15 -7.14
CA SER A 234 -12.45 -50.08 -6.58
C SER A 234 -12.86 -49.61 -5.17
N CYS A 235 -14.16 -49.73 -4.87
CA CYS A 235 -14.81 -49.69 -3.56
C CYS A 235 -14.58 -48.46 -2.65
N ALA A 236 -15.38 -47.40 -2.83
CA ALA A 236 -16.01 -46.66 -1.74
C ALA A 236 -17.17 -45.81 -2.31
N ALA A 237 -18.34 -46.44 -2.39
CA ALA A 237 -19.56 -45.77 -2.77
C ALA A 237 -20.10 -44.86 -1.66
N VAL A 238 -20.87 -43.88 -2.11
CA VAL A 238 -21.90 -43.08 -1.42
C VAL A 238 -21.42 -41.74 -0.85
N ILE A 239 -22.04 -40.66 -1.34
CA ILE A 239 -22.18 -39.28 -0.82
C ILE A 239 -21.59 -38.16 -1.74
N PRO A 240 -21.89 -38.16 -3.07
CA PRO A 240 -22.22 -36.87 -3.70
C PRO A 240 -23.67 -36.78 -4.19
N ASN A 241 -24.27 -37.91 -4.59
CA ASN A 241 -25.60 -37.93 -5.21
C ASN A 241 -26.74 -37.57 -4.25
N SER A 242 -26.51 -37.56 -2.93
CA SER A 242 -27.55 -37.28 -1.93
C SER A 242 -28.03 -35.83 -1.97
N LEU A 243 -27.15 -34.87 -2.27
CA LEU A 243 -27.51 -33.45 -2.29
C LEU A 243 -28.19 -33.06 -3.61
N GLU A 244 -27.68 -33.56 -4.74
CA GLU A 244 -28.29 -33.40 -6.07
C GLU A 244 -29.71 -34.00 -6.10
N ASN A 245 -29.86 -35.22 -5.56
CA ASN A 245 -31.17 -35.87 -5.47
C ASN A 245 -32.12 -35.11 -4.53
N ARG A 246 -31.61 -34.51 -3.45
CA ARG A 246 -32.40 -33.66 -2.55
C ARG A 246 -32.82 -32.35 -3.22
N LEU A 247 -31.95 -31.75 -4.04
CA LEU A 247 -32.26 -30.55 -4.83
C LEU A 247 -33.32 -30.86 -5.88
N SER A 248 -33.14 -31.90 -6.70
CA SER A 248 -34.16 -32.29 -7.69
C SER A 248 -35.48 -32.71 -7.03
N SER A 249 -35.44 -33.39 -5.88
CA SER A 249 -36.65 -33.75 -5.15
C SER A 249 -37.34 -32.52 -4.54
N LEU A 250 -36.59 -31.53 -4.06
CA LEU A 250 -37.14 -30.25 -3.57
C LEU A 250 -37.73 -29.42 -4.71
N GLU A 251 -37.06 -29.34 -5.86
CA GLU A 251 -37.59 -28.66 -7.06
C GLU A 251 -38.92 -29.27 -7.50
N LYS A 252 -39.02 -30.61 -7.47
CA LYS A 252 -40.27 -31.30 -7.80
C LYS A 252 -41.38 -31.01 -6.80
N VAL A 253 -41.09 -31.03 -5.49
CA VAL A 253 -42.06 -30.69 -4.44
C VAL A 253 -42.51 -29.23 -4.55
N VAL A 254 -41.61 -28.30 -4.87
CA VAL A 254 -41.94 -26.87 -5.06
C VAL A 254 -42.81 -26.68 -6.31
N ALA A 255 -42.52 -27.39 -7.41
CA ALA A 255 -43.34 -27.36 -8.61
C ALA A 255 -44.75 -27.90 -8.34
N GLU A 256 -44.86 -29.03 -7.66
CA GLU A 256 -46.15 -29.63 -7.28
C GLU A 256 -46.94 -28.70 -6.34
N LEU A 257 -46.31 -28.13 -5.32
CA LEU A 257 -46.93 -27.19 -4.40
C LEU A 257 -47.39 -25.90 -5.11
N SER A 258 -46.60 -25.37 -6.03
CA SER A 258 -46.96 -24.20 -6.86
C SER A 258 -48.20 -24.48 -7.71
N THR A 259 -48.31 -25.67 -8.30
CA THR A 259 -49.50 -26.05 -9.07
C THR A 259 -50.73 -26.28 -8.18
N ALA A 260 -50.55 -26.83 -6.97
CA ALA A 260 -51.63 -26.99 -6.01
C ALA A 260 -52.18 -25.65 -5.51
N VAL A 261 -51.30 -24.69 -5.19
CA VAL A 261 -51.68 -23.33 -4.80
C VAL A 261 -52.43 -22.61 -5.92
N LYS A 262 -51.98 -22.75 -7.18
CA LYS A 262 -52.70 -22.20 -8.35
C LYS A 262 -54.08 -22.85 -8.58
N LYS A 263 -54.26 -24.12 -8.22
CA LYS A 263 -55.57 -24.79 -8.29
C LYS A 263 -56.50 -24.28 -7.19
N LEU A 264 -56.01 -24.12 -5.96
CA LEU A 264 -56.78 -23.59 -4.83
C LEU A 264 -57.27 -22.15 -5.09
N THR A 265 -56.42 -21.29 -5.67
CA THR A 265 -56.78 -19.91 -6.01
C THR A 265 -57.82 -19.83 -7.13
N LYS A 266 -57.77 -20.74 -8.12
CA LYS A 266 -58.79 -20.84 -9.18
C LYS A 266 -60.13 -21.39 -8.69
N THR A 267 -60.12 -22.32 -7.73
CA THR A 267 -61.37 -22.85 -7.15
C THR A 267 -62.08 -21.87 -6.20
N SER A 268 -61.33 -20.95 -5.59
CA SER A 268 -61.88 -19.88 -4.75
C SER A 268 -62.68 -18.83 -5.55
N GLN A 269 -62.29 -18.58 -6.81
CA GLN A 269 -62.98 -17.60 -7.67
C GLN A 269 -64.33 -18.09 -8.23
N HIS A 270 -64.65 -19.38 -8.15
CA HIS A 270 -65.87 -19.94 -8.75
C HIS A 270 -67.06 -20.15 -7.79
N ARG A 271 -66.93 -19.81 -6.49
CA ARG A 271 -68.03 -19.93 -5.51
C ARG A 271 -68.72 -18.62 -5.13
N ASN A 272 -68.55 -17.55 -5.90
CA ASN A 272 -69.33 -16.33 -5.72
C ASN A 272 -69.92 -15.80 -7.04
N ARG A 273 -70.65 -16.66 -7.75
CA ARG A 273 -71.66 -16.23 -8.73
C ARG A 273 -73.04 -16.30 -8.10
N SER A 274 -73.19 -15.58 -6.98
CA SER A 274 -74.50 -15.15 -6.51
C SER A 274 -75.16 -14.38 -7.66
N ARG A 275 -76.27 -14.94 -8.15
CA ARG A 275 -77.13 -14.31 -9.16
C ARG A 275 -77.68 -13.00 -8.59
N ALA A 276 -76.89 -11.94 -8.68
CA ALA A 276 -77.36 -10.58 -8.52
C ALA A 276 -78.24 -10.28 -9.74
N ARG A 277 -79.55 -10.52 -9.60
CA ARG A 277 -80.57 -9.83 -10.39
C ARG A 277 -80.52 -8.37 -9.97
N SER A 278 -79.59 -7.61 -10.56
CA SER A 278 -79.59 -6.16 -10.49
C SER A 278 -80.85 -5.67 -11.21
N ARG A 279 -81.87 -5.30 -10.42
CA ARG A 279 -83.00 -4.48 -10.85
C ARG A 279 -82.45 -3.11 -11.21
N SER A 280 -82.06 -2.93 -12.47
CA SER A 280 -81.89 -1.60 -13.05
C SER A 280 -83.28 -0.99 -13.15
N LEU A 281 -83.57 -0.04 -12.26
CA LEU A 281 -84.63 0.94 -12.45
C LEU A 281 -84.24 1.78 -13.68
N SER A 282 -84.79 1.45 -14.84
CA SER A 282 -84.65 2.28 -16.04
C SER A 282 -85.49 3.54 -15.89
N SER A 283 -84.88 4.64 -16.31
CA SER A 283 -85.28 6.05 -16.29
C SER A 283 -86.64 6.42 -16.92
N SER A 284 -87.50 5.47 -17.28
CA SER A 284 -88.80 5.72 -17.92
C SER A 284 -90.02 5.39 -17.05
N GLY A 285 -89.83 4.91 -15.81
CA GLY A 285 -90.93 4.63 -14.87
C GLY A 285 -91.85 3.46 -15.27
N GLU A 286 -91.56 2.79 -16.38
CA GLU A 286 -92.34 1.67 -16.91
C GLU A 286 -91.80 0.32 -16.39
N CYS A 287 -92.70 -0.60 -16.02
CA CYS A 287 -92.31 -1.92 -15.56
C CYS A 287 -91.76 -2.80 -16.70
N PHE A 288 -91.02 -3.87 -16.33
CA PHE A 288 -90.42 -4.80 -17.28
C PHE A 288 -91.41 -5.33 -18.35
N TYR A 289 -92.65 -5.61 -17.96
CA TYR A 289 -93.66 -6.15 -18.86
C TYR A 289 -94.11 -5.11 -19.91
N HIS A 290 -94.38 -3.86 -19.52
CA HIS A 290 -94.71 -2.80 -20.48
C HIS A 290 -93.51 -2.40 -21.35
N ARG A 291 -92.29 -2.43 -20.82
CA ARG A 291 -91.09 -2.21 -21.65
C ARG A 291 -90.89 -3.28 -22.72
N LYS A 292 -91.29 -4.52 -22.44
CA LYS A 292 -91.11 -5.66 -23.35
C LYS A 292 -92.28 -5.86 -24.32
N PHE A 293 -93.51 -5.58 -23.89
CA PHE A 293 -94.74 -5.92 -24.61
C PHE A 293 -95.65 -4.73 -24.93
N GLY A 294 -95.34 -3.52 -24.46
CA GLY A 294 -96.14 -2.32 -24.70
C GLY A 294 -97.60 -2.47 -24.26
N ASP A 295 -98.54 -1.97 -25.07
CA ASP A 295 -99.99 -2.03 -24.83
C ASP A 295 -100.54 -3.47 -24.75
N ASN A 296 -99.80 -4.47 -25.22
CA ASN A 296 -100.18 -5.89 -25.20
C ASN A 296 -99.70 -6.63 -23.94
N ALA A 297 -99.21 -5.92 -22.91
CA ALA A 297 -98.75 -6.55 -21.68
C ALA A 297 -99.92 -7.10 -20.83
N ALA A 298 -99.99 -8.42 -20.67
CA ALA A 298 -101.04 -9.07 -19.87
C ALA A 298 -100.89 -8.90 -18.35
N LYS A 299 -99.76 -8.35 -17.87
CA LYS A 299 -99.47 -8.16 -16.44
C LYS A 299 -98.68 -6.87 -16.23
N CYS A 300 -99.11 -6.06 -15.26
CA CYS A 300 -98.43 -4.85 -14.83
C CYS A 300 -97.95 -5.01 -13.38
N THR A 301 -96.72 -4.55 -13.08
CA THR A 301 -96.19 -4.50 -11.70
C THR A 301 -95.99 -3.05 -11.27
N GLN A 302 -96.68 -2.64 -10.20
CA GLN A 302 -96.58 -1.28 -9.66
C GLN A 302 -95.29 -1.07 -8.84
N PRO A 303 -94.72 0.15 -8.81
CA PRO A 303 -95.19 1.36 -9.49
C PRO A 303 -94.79 1.38 -10.99
N CYS A 304 -95.76 1.59 -11.88
CA CYS A 304 -95.55 1.66 -13.34
C CYS A 304 -96.31 2.85 -13.93
N THR A 305 -95.62 3.69 -14.70
CA THR A 305 -96.17 4.94 -15.28
C THR A 305 -96.67 4.80 -16.73
N PHE A 306 -96.71 3.58 -17.28
CA PHE A 306 -97.18 3.31 -18.64
C PHE A 306 -98.68 3.63 -18.81
N LYS A 307 -99.02 4.48 -19.78
CA LYS A 307 -100.42 4.80 -20.17
C LYS A 307 -100.72 4.12 -21.49
N SER A 308 -101.65 3.16 -21.50
CA SER A 308 -102.03 2.51 -22.75
C SER A 308 -102.83 3.45 -23.65
N LYS A 309 -102.58 3.39 -24.96
CA LYS A 309 -103.37 4.14 -25.95
C LYS A 309 -104.63 3.34 -26.26
N SER A 310 -105.69 3.55 -25.50
CA SER A 310 -107.01 3.01 -25.83
C SER A 310 -107.47 3.58 -27.17
N THR A 311 -107.42 2.77 -28.23
CA THR A 311 -108.03 3.11 -29.52
C THR A 311 -109.54 3.04 -29.39
N GLN A 312 -110.17 4.21 -29.29
CA GLN A 312 -111.57 4.41 -29.69
C GLN A 312 -111.70 4.01 -31.16
N GLY A 313 -112.67 3.15 -31.48
CA GLY A 313 -112.97 2.82 -32.88
C GLY A 313 -114.01 1.72 -33.04
N ASN A 314 -115.27 2.15 -32.94
CA ASN A 314 -116.53 1.54 -33.41
C ASN A 314 -117.01 0.21 -32.80
#